data_AF-A0A3E0WT71-F1
#
_entry.id   AF-A0A3E0WT71-F1
#
_cell.length_a   1.000
_cell.length_b   1.000
_cell.length_c   1.000
_cell.angle_alpha   90.00
_cell.angle_beta   90.00
_cell.angle_gamma   90.00
#
_symmetry.space_group_name_H-M   'P 1'
#
loop_
_entity.id
_entity.type
_entity.pdbx_description
1 polymer ?
#
loop_
_entity_poly.entity_id
_entity_poly.type
_entity_poly.pdbx_seq_one_letter_code
_entity_poly.pdbx_strand_id
1 'polypeptide(L)'
;MLGEELTLLAPIFYLILFFTLVNFLYLSFFRNKIKSNYPVVLNSLFFLVIATVLLFQEGIIVDEFNKSPGSMNFILSIISGVVFLLSLFFINKKTSK
;
A
#
# COMPACT_ATOMS: atom_id res chain seq x y z
N MET A 1 5.05 23.82 -2.61
CA MET A 1 4.26 22.66 -2.15
C MET A 1 4.99 21.94 -1.01
N LEU A 2 5.29 22.67 0.07
CA LEU A 2 5.96 22.17 1.28
C LEU A 2 5.12 22.65 2.48
N GLY A 3 3.88 22.20 2.51
CA GLY A 3 2.89 22.66 3.49
C GLY A 3 1.65 21.78 3.55
N GLU A 4 1.73 20.54 3.04
CA GLU A 4 0.76 19.55 3.46
C GLU A 4 1.09 19.22 4.91
N GLU A 5 0.16 19.52 5.81
CA GLU A 5 0.20 19.08 7.19
C GLU A 5 0.56 17.59 7.18
N LEU A 6 1.68 17.22 7.80
CA LEU A 6 1.92 15.83 8.16
C LEU A 6 0.78 15.44 9.09
N THR A 7 -0.31 14.91 8.51
CA THR A 7 -1.41 14.36 9.28
C THR A 7 -0.83 13.25 10.13
N LEU A 8 -1.36 13.06 11.33
CA LEU A 8 -0.82 12.11 12.32
C LEU A 8 -0.55 10.72 11.72
N LEU A 9 -1.34 10.32 10.72
CA LEU A 9 -1.29 9.02 10.04
C LEU A 9 -0.42 8.99 8.78
N ALA A 10 -0.04 10.15 8.21
CA ALA A 10 0.71 10.21 6.95
C ALA A 10 2.03 9.40 6.96
N PRO A 11 2.87 9.44 8.03
CA PRO A 11 4.08 8.59 8.10
C PRO A 11 3.79 7.09 7.94
N ILE A 12 2.64 6.63 8.45
CA ILE A 12 2.24 5.22 8.37
C ILE A 12 1.86 4.85 6.94
N PHE A 13 1.15 5.74 6.21
CA PHE A 13 0.87 5.54 4.79
C PHE A 13 2.13 5.43 3.94
N TYR A 14 3.14 6.27 4.19
CA TYR A 14 4.42 6.18 3.50
C TYR A 14 5.13 4.85 3.78
N LEU A 15 5.12 4.38 5.02
CA LEU A 15 5.68 3.08 5.39
C LEU A 15 4.95 1.92 4.70
N ILE A 16 3.62 1.96 4.68
CA ILE A 16 2.80 0.94 4.00
C ILE A 16 3.13 0.91 2.51
N LEU A 17 3.20 2.06 1.85
CA LEU A 17 3.56 2.14 0.44
C LEU A 17 4.98 1.59 0.21
N PHE A 18 5.95 1.98 1.05
CA PHE A 18 7.32 1.49 0.97
C PHE A 18 7.39 -0.03 1.06
N PHE A 19 6.75 -0.64 2.07
CA PHE A 19 6.73 -2.10 2.21
C PHE A 19 6.01 -2.79 1.06
N THR A 20 4.93 -2.19 0.55
CA THR A 20 4.19 -2.70 -0.61
C THR A 20 5.07 -2.70 -1.87
N LEU A 21 5.84 -1.64 -2.10
CA LEU A 21 6.80 -1.55 -3.20
C LEU A 21 7.93 -2.58 -3.06
N VAL A 22 8.49 -2.75 -1.86
CA VAL A 22 9.52 -3.77 -1.59
C VAL A 22 8.98 -5.17 -1.87
N ASN A 23 7.76 -5.48 -1.42
CA ASN A 23 7.11 -6.76 -1.71
C ASN A 23 6.88 -6.95 -3.21
N PHE A 24 6.46 -5.91 -3.93
CA PHE A 24 6.32 -5.94 -5.39
C PHE A 24 7.64 -6.24 -6.11
N LEU A 25 8.72 -5.55 -5.73
CA LEU A 25 10.05 -5.78 -6.29
C LEU A 25 10.52 -7.21 -6.01
N TYR A 26 10.29 -7.71 -4.80
CA TYR A 26 10.57 -9.08 -4.44
C TYR A 26 9.84 -10.08 -5.35
N LEU A 27 8.52 -9.92 -5.51
CA LEU A 27 7.67 -10.82 -6.30
C LEU A 27 8.03 -10.78 -7.79
N SER A 28 8.43 -9.62 -8.30
CA SER A 28 8.76 -9.42 -9.72
C SER A 28 10.14 -9.98 -10.09
N PHE A 29 11.16 -9.70 -9.28
CA PHE A 29 12.56 -9.96 -9.63
C PHE A 29 13.17 -11.15 -8.87
N PHE A 30 12.81 -11.38 -7.61
CA PHE A 30 13.51 -12.31 -6.72
C PHE A 30 12.75 -13.63 -6.45
N ARG A 31 11.52 -13.76 -6.95
CA ARG A 31 10.67 -14.97 -6.83
C ARG A 31 11.40 -16.29 -7.12
N ASN A 32 12.28 -16.34 -8.13
CA ASN A 32 12.95 -17.59 -8.53
C ASN A 32 13.96 -18.11 -7.50
N LYS A 33 14.33 -17.30 -6.50
CA LYS A 33 15.31 -17.70 -5.46
C LYS A 33 14.66 -18.39 -4.26
N ILE A 34 13.33 -18.37 -4.11
CA ILE A 34 12.64 -18.82 -2.89
C ILE A 34 11.43 -19.72 -3.24
N LYS A 35 11.25 -20.80 -2.47
CA LYS A 35 10.27 -21.87 -2.74
C LYS A 35 8.80 -21.44 -2.72
N SER A 36 8.43 -20.38 -1.99
CA SER A 36 7.03 -19.96 -1.86
C SER A 36 6.88 -18.44 -1.84
N ASN A 37 5.93 -17.95 -2.63
CA ASN A 37 5.58 -16.51 -2.72
C ASN A 37 4.34 -16.15 -1.91
N TYR A 38 3.63 -17.17 -1.40
CA TYR A 38 2.37 -17.00 -0.68
C TYR A 38 2.48 -16.07 0.53
N PRO A 39 3.54 -16.16 1.38
CA PRO A 39 3.68 -15.26 2.53
C PRO A 39 3.81 -13.79 2.13
N VAL A 40 4.50 -13.49 1.03
CA VAL A 40 4.72 -12.11 0.56
C VAL A 40 3.46 -11.52 -0.06
N VAL A 41 2.69 -12.34 -0.76
CA VAL A 41 1.35 -11.93 -1.27
C VAL A 41 0.41 -11.64 -0.11
N LEU A 42 0.36 -12.53 0.89
CA LEU A 42 -0.46 -12.36 2.09
C LEU A 42 -0.08 -11.10 2.87
N ASN A 43 1.22 -10.85 3.05
CA ASN A 43 1.73 -9.64 3.71
C ASN A 43 1.31 -8.37 2.96
N SER A 44 1.40 -8.37 1.63
CA SER A 44 0.97 -7.24 0.80
C SER A 44 -0.53 -6.97 0.88
N LEU A 45 -1.34 -8.04 0.98
CA LEU A 45 -2.77 -7.91 1.21
C LEU A 45 -3.08 -7.29 2.58
N PHE A 46 -2.38 -7.70 3.65
CA PHE A 46 -2.55 -7.09 4.97
C PHE A 46 -2.20 -5.61 4.97
N PHE A 47 -1.12 -5.21 4.28
CA PHE A 47 -0.78 -3.80 4.13
C PHE A 47 -1.88 -2.99 3.45
N LEU A 48 -2.56 -3.54 2.44
CA LEU A 48 -3.72 -2.89 1.83
C LEU A 48 -4.91 -2.75 2.77
N VAL A 49 -5.21 -3.80 3.53
CA VAL A 49 -6.30 -3.75 4.53
C VAL A 49 -6.00 -2.68 5.58
N ILE A 50 -4.76 -2.63 6.08
CA ILE A 50 -4.33 -1.62 7.04
C ILE A 50 -4.43 -0.20 6.44
N ALA A 51 -3.94 0.03 5.22
CA ALA A 51 -4.09 1.33 4.54
C ALA A 51 -5.55 1.75 4.39
N THR A 52 -6.43 0.80 4.06
CA THR A 52 -7.87 1.08 3.93
C THR A 52 -8.48 1.48 5.27
N VAL A 53 -8.17 0.75 6.34
CA VAL A 53 -8.63 1.09 7.71
C VAL A 53 -8.13 2.46 8.13
N LEU A 54 -6.85 2.77 7.88
CA LEU A 54 -6.28 4.08 8.19
C LEU A 54 -6.95 5.21 7.41
N LEU A 55 -7.38 4.97 6.17
CA LEU A 55 -8.09 5.98 5.38
C LEU A 55 -9.45 6.29 5.99
N PHE A 56 -10.19 5.27 6.43
CA PHE A 56 -11.45 5.49 7.12
C PHE A 56 -11.25 6.24 8.44
N GLN A 57 -10.18 5.93 9.19
CA GLN A 57 -9.84 6.66 10.41
C GLN A 57 -9.50 8.12 10.12
N GLU A 58 -8.74 8.40 9.07
CA GLU A 58 -8.45 9.78 8.67
C GLU A 58 -9.73 10.54 8.28
N GLY A 59 -10.65 9.90 7.57
CA GLY A 59 -11.95 10.49 7.25
C GLY A 59 -12.75 10.89 8.50
N ILE A 60 -12.77 10.03 9.51
CA ILE A 60 -13.42 10.32 10.81
C ILE A 60 -12.73 11.49 11.52
N ILE A 61 -11.40 11.52 11.55
CA ILE A 61 -10.63 12.59 12.21
C ILE A 61 -10.86 13.94 11.50
N VAL A 62 -10.89 13.95 10.17
CA VAL A 62 -11.12 15.18 9.40
C VAL A 62 -12.52 15.74 9.69
N ASP A 63 -13.53 14.87 9.77
CA ASP A 63 -14.91 15.24 10.09
C ASP A 63 -15.06 15.75 11.53
N GLU A 64 -14.54 15.01 12.52
CA GLU A 64 -14.65 15.35 13.94
C GLU A 64 -13.94 16.66 14.30
N PHE A 65 -12.78 16.93 13.69
CA PHE A 65 -12.01 18.14 13.94
C PHE A 65 -12.31 19.28 12.96
N ASN A 66 -13.30 19.12 12.07
CA ASN A 66 -13.67 20.09 11.04
C ASN A 66 -12.44 20.61 10.25
N LYS A 67 -11.53 19.69 9.91
CA LYS A 67 -10.29 20.01 9.17
C LYS A 67 -10.53 19.91 7.67
N SER A 68 -9.65 20.53 6.89
CA SER A 68 -9.64 20.32 5.44
C SER A 68 -9.14 18.90 5.13
N PRO A 69 -9.82 18.13 4.26
CA PRO A 69 -9.35 16.81 3.87
C PRO A 69 -8.04 16.90 3.08
N GLY A 70 -7.02 16.18 3.51
CA GLY A 70 -5.79 15.95 2.74
C GLY A 70 -5.99 14.80 1.76
N SER A 71 -5.77 15.03 0.46
CA SER A 71 -5.96 14.00 -0.57
C SER A 71 -4.79 13.02 -0.70
N MET A 72 -3.64 13.32 -0.08
CA MET A 72 -2.39 12.58 -0.30
C MET A 72 -2.48 11.13 0.14
N ASN A 73 -3.00 10.86 1.34
CA ASN A 73 -3.13 9.50 1.87
C ASN A 73 -4.09 8.64 1.04
N PHE A 74 -5.15 9.26 0.50
CA PHE A 74 -6.06 8.60 -0.44
C PHE A 74 -5.34 8.20 -1.73
N ILE A 75 -4.54 9.10 -2.30
CA ILE A 75 -3.72 8.81 -3.50
C ILE A 75 -2.72 7.69 -3.21
N LEU A 76 -2.00 7.74 -2.07
CA LEU A 76 -1.03 6.70 -1.68
C LEU A 76 -1.68 5.32 -1.52
N SER A 77 -2.92 5.28 -1.03
CA SER A 77 -3.68 4.03 -0.90
C SER A 77 -4.09 3.46 -2.25
N ILE A 78 -4.54 4.31 -3.18
CA ILE A 78 -4.83 3.89 -4.56
C ILE A 78 -3.57 3.33 -5.22
N ILE A 79 -2.44 4.05 -5.11
CA ILE A 79 -1.16 3.61 -5.67
C ILE A 79 -0.78 2.24 -5.08
N SER A 80 -0.90 2.07 -3.76
CA SER A 80 -0.61 0.79 -3.10
C SER A 80 -1.49 -0.34 -3.65
N GLY A 81 -2.79 -0.08 -3.86
CA GLY A 81 -3.73 -1.02 -4.47
C GLY A 81 -3.34 -1.43 -5.89
N VAL A 82 -2.99 -0.45 -6.72
CA VAL A 82 -2.53 -0.69 -8.10
C VAL A 82 -1.24 -1.52 -8.10
N VAL A 83 -0.26 -1.18 -7.26
CA VAL A 83 1.01 -1.93 -7.13
C VAL A 83 0.75 -3.38 -6.74
N PHE A 84 -0.16 -3.62 -5.79
CA PHE A 84 -0.55 -4.98 -5.41
C PHE A 84 -1.20 -5.75 -6.56
N LEU A 85 -2.15 -5.15 -7.29
CA LEU A 85 -2.78 -5.80 -8.45
C LEU A 85 -1.75 -6.15 -9.53
N LEU A 86 -0.81 -5.25 -9.81
CA LEU A 86 0.31 -5.52 -10.72
C LEU A 86 1.15 -6.70 -10.22
N SER A 87 1.44 -6.77 -8.91
CA SER A 87 2.19 -7.88 -8.32
C SER A 87 1.55 -9.25 -8.62
N LEU A 88 0.22 -9.35 -8.50
CA LEU A 88 -0.53 -10.57 -8.81
C LEU A 88 -0.45 -10.93 -10.29
N PHE A 89 -0.57 -9.94 -11.17
CA PHE A 89 -0.43 -10.14 -12.62
C PHE A 89 0.96 -10.71 -12.98
N PHE A 90 2.03 -10.15 -12.41
CA PHE A 90 3.41 -10.62 -12.65
C PHE A 90 3.65 -12.03 -12.11
N ILE A 91 3.04 -12.40 -10.98
CA ILE A 91 3.08 -13.77 -10.46
C ILE A 91 2.42 -14.73 -11.46
N ASN A 92 1.20 -14.43 -11.90
CA ASN A 92 0.43 -15.32 -12.77
C ASN A 92 1.07 -15.51 -14.15
N LYS A 93 1.60 -14.44 -14.75
CA LYS A 93 2.29 -14.51 -16.05
C LYS A 93 3.52 -15.43 -16.05
N LYS A 94 4.24 -15.52 -14.93
CA LYS A 94 5.42 -16.40 -14.79
C LYS A 94 5.07 -17.84 -14.43
N THR A 95 3.93 -18.08 -13.79
CA THR A 95 3.47 -19.46 -13.45
C THR A 95 2.87 -20.18 -14.66
N SER A 96 2.42 -19.44 -15.67
CA SER A 96 1.90 -19.99 -16.93
C SER A 96 2.99 -20.30 -17.97
N LYS A 97 4.27 -20.09 -17.66
CA LYS A 97 5.42 -20.53 -18.45
C LYS A 97 5.98 -21.81 -17.85
#